data_AF-A0A374C6N3-F1
#
_entry.id   AF-A0A374C6N3-F1
#
_cell.length_a   1.000
_cell.length_b   1.000
_cell.length_c   1.000
_cell.angle_alpha   90.00
_cell.angle_beta   90.00
_cell.angle_gamma   90.00
#
_symmetry.space_group_name_H-M   'P 1'
#
loop_
_entity.id
_entity.type
_entity.pdbx_description
1 polymer ?
#
loop_
_entity_poly.entity_id
_entity_poly.type
_entity_poly.pdbx_seq_one_letter_code
_entity_poly.pdbx_strand_id
1 'polypeptide(L)'
;MRKKLNKRICMDDIHEICILCHGNSRKKAELYQLTFDEDERVATNALWVFTHFDLQNNEWLYSKHDDLIDRVLMEKNMTKLRLMLSLLLRQPFEEEYLRSDFIDFCVAKITACSYPYAIRALCMKLAYEQMKYYPELLSELKTALDMLEQEVLSPGLASAKRQIMKKIKRSLGKFGK
;
A
#
# COMPACT_ATOMS: atom_id res chain seq x y z
N MET A 1 -15.53 -2.77 19.58
CA MET A 1 -15.52 -2.82 18.09
C MET A 1 -15.39 -4.24 17.51
N ARG A 2 -14.56 -5.12 18.10
CA ARG A 2 -14.32 -6.52 17.67
C ARG A 2 -15.55 -7.32 17.22
N LYS A 3 -16.61 -7.39 18.05
CA LYS A 3 -17.84 -8.16 17.74
C LYS A 3 -18.49 -7.77 16.41
N LYS A 4 -18.42 -6.48 16.04
CA LYS A 4 -18.95 -5.97 14.76
C LYS A 4 -18.07 -6.45 13.59
N LEU A 5 -16.75 -6.33 13.75
CA LEU A 5 -15.76 -6.75 12.74
C LEU A 5 -15.67 -8.27 12.55
N ASN A 6 -16.18 -9.10 13.47
CA ASN A 6 -16.23 -10.56 13.30
C ASN A 6 -17.29 -11.00 12.28
N LYS A 7 -18.20 -10.11 11.89
CA LYS A 7 -19.25 -10.41 10.91
C LYS A 7 -18.87 -9.85 9.54
N ARG A 8 -19.62 -10.25 8.51
CA ARG A 8 -19.58 -9.52 7.23
C ARG A 8 -20.09 -8.11 7.49
N ILE A 9 -19.29 -7.11 7.15
CA ILE A 9 -19.64 -5.69 7.29
C ILE A 9 -20.00 -5.10 5.92
N CYS A 10 -20.98 -4.21 5.88
CA CYS A 10 -21.35 -3.44 4.69
C CYS A 10 -20.72 -2.03 4.72
N MET A 11 -21.01 -1.20 3.71
CA MET A 11 -20.50 0.17 3.67
C MET A 11 -21.02 1.04 4.82
N ASP A 12 -22.27 0.83 5.26
CA ASP A 12 -22.82 1.59 6.39
C ASP A 12 -22.10 1.23 7.70
N ASP A 13 -21.77 -0.05 7.90
CA ASP A 13 -20.97 -0.48 9.04
C ASP A 13 -19.59 0.19 9.06
N ILE A 14 -18.95 0.30 7.89
CA ILE A 14 -17.66 0.96 7.72
C ILE A 14 -17.77 2.45 8.04
N HIS A 15 -18.76 3.14 7.46
CA HIS A 15 -18.96 4.57 7.70
C HIS A 15 -19.23 4.86 9.18
N GLU A 16 -20.03 4.03 9.85
CA GLU A 16 -20.28 4.17 11.29
C GLU A 16 -18.97 4.04 12.10
N ILE A 17 -18.10 3.09 11.75
CA ILE A 17 -16.80 2.94 12.43
C ILE A 17 -15.87 4.12 12.10
N CYS A 18 -15.87 4.62 10.86
CA CYS A 18 -15.12 5.81 10.48
C CYS A 18 -15.57 7.03 11.29
N ILE A 19 -16.88 7.23 11.44
CA ILE A 19 -17.46 8.30 12.28
C ILE A 19 -17.03 8.13 13.74
N LEU A 20 -17.08 6.92 14.28
CA LEU A 20 -16.63 6.64 15.66
C LEU A 20 -15.13 6.95 15.87
N CYS A 21 -14.31 6.76 14.82
CA CYS A 21 -12.89 7.02 14.85
C CYS A 21 -12.53 8.49 14.55
N HIS A 22 -13.44 9.27 13.97
CA HIS A 22 -13.17 10.64 13.54
C HIS A 22 -12.70 11.51 14.72
N GLY A 23 -11.52 12.12 14.60
CA GLY A 23 -10.91 12.92 15.67
C GLY A 23 -10.57 12.15 16.96
N ASN A 24 -10.74 10.83 17.01
CA ASN A 24 -10.63 10.03 18.22
C ASN A 24 -9.46 9.04 18.16
N SER A 25 -8.27 9.52 18.57
CA SER A 25 -7.04 8.71 18.57
C SER A 25 -7.14 7.41 19.38
N ARG A 26 -7.92 7.41 20.47
CA ARG A 26 -8.15 6.19 21.27
C ARG A 26 -8.93 5.14 20.48
N LYS A 27 -9.96 5.55 19.72
CA LYS A 27 -10.74 4.64 18.88
C LYS A 27 -9.97 4.16 17.65
N LYS A 28 -9.14 5.02 17.06
CA LYS A 28 -8.18 4.61 16.03
C LYS A 28 -7.19 3.58 16.55
N ALA A 29 -6.66 3.78 17.77
CA ALA A 29 -5.78 2.80 18.40
C ALA A 29 -6.49 1.46 18.70
N GLU A 30 -7.73 1.49 19.23
CA GLU A 30 -8.56 0.28 19.41
C GLU A 30 -8.74 -0.46 18.07
N LEU A 31 -9.10 0.26 16.99
CA LEU A 31 -9.27 -0.32 15.66
C LEU A 31 -7.95 -0.88 15.11
N TYR A 32 -6.84 -0.17 15.32
CA TYR A 32 -5.52 -0.60 14.84
C TYR A 32 -5.06 -1.89 15.52
N GLN A 33 -5.30 -2.02 16.83
CA GLN A 33 -5.01 -3.26 17.55
C GLN A 33 -5.82 -4.44 17.00
N LEU A 34 -7.05 -4.21 16.55
CA LEU A 34 -7.86 -5.25 15.90
C LEU A 34 -7.31 -5.70 14.54
N THR A 35 -6.37 -4.98 13.94
CA THR A 35 -5.67 -5.45 12.73
C THR A 35 -4.68 -6.59 13.01
N PHE A 36 -4.37 -6.86 14.29
CA PHE A 36 -3.53 -7.97 14.76
C PHE A 36 -4.34 -9.12 15.37
N ASP A 37 -5.66 -9.08 15.28
CA ASP A 37 -6.53 -10.10 15.86
C ASP A 37 -6.25 -11.48 15.24
N GLU A 38 -6.26 -12.54 16.05
CA GLU A 38 -6.10 -13.92 15.59
C GLU A 38 -7.24 -14.35 14.65
N ASP A 39 -8.42 -13.73 14.78
CA ASP A 39 -9.51 -13.91 13.83
C ASP A 39 -9.22 -13.12 12.55
N GLU A 40 -8.86 -13.86 11.48
CA GLU A 40 -8.55 -13.32 10.16
C GLU A 40 -9.62 -12.36 9.61
N ARG A 41 -10.90 -12.59 9.90
CA ARG A 41 -11.98 -11.72 9.44
C ARG A 41 -12.00 -10.42 10.22
N VAL A 42 -11.80 -10.47 11.54
CA VAL A 42 -11.66 -9.26 12.36
C VAL A 42 -10.49 -8.42 11.87
N ALA A 43 -9.32 -9.04 11.69
CA ALA A 43 -8.11 -8.36 11.22
C ALA A 43 -8.28 -7.74 9.82
N THR A 44 -8.84 -8.51 8.89
CA THR A 44 -9.10 -8.06 7.51
C THR A 44 -10.12 -6.91 7.49
N ASN A 45 -11.22 -7.03 8.24
CA ASN A 45 -12.24 -5.99 8.31
C ASN A 45 -11.70 -4.72 8.98
N ALA A 46 -10.84 -4.84 9.99
CA ALA A 46 -10.19 -3.69 10.61
C ALA A 46 -9.31 -2.92 9.61
N LEU A 47 -8.48 -3.64 8.86
CA LEU A 47 -7.67 -3.06 7.77
C LEU A 47 -8.56 -2.42 6.69
N TRP A 48 -9.67 -3.07 6.35
CA TRP A 48 -10.60 -2.56 5.34
C TRP A 48 -11.22 -1.23 5.76
N VAL A 49 -11.64 -1.08 7.02
CA VAL A 49 -12.15 0.19 7.55
C VAL A 49 -11.13 1.32 7.37
N PHE A 50 -9.85 1.09 7.68
CA PHE A 50 -8.81 2.11 7.49
C PHE A 50 -8.68 2.59 6.04
N THR A 51 -8.98 1.73 5.05
CA THR A 51 -8.94 2.15 3.64
C THR A 51 -9.96 3.22 3.28
N HIS A 52 -11.00 3.40 4.10
CA HIS A 52 -12.09 4.37 3.94
C HIS A 52 -11.95 5.61 4.82
N PHE A 53 -10.85 5.76 5.55
CA PHE A 53 -10.58 7.02 6.25
C PHE A 53 -10.45 8.15 5.24
N ASP A 54 -10.94 9.35 5.57
CA ASP A 54 -10.63 10.56 4.81
C ASP A 54 -9.15 10.94 4.96
N LEU A 55 -8.70 12.00 4.27
CA LEU A 55 -7.31 12.43 4.31
C LEU A 55 -6.86 12.78 5.75
N GLN A 56 -7.66 13.56 6.48
CA GLN A 56 -7.33 14.02 7.83
C GLN A 56 -7.19 12.86 8.82
N ASN A 57 -8.09 11.87 8.75
CA ASN A 57 -8.04 10.74 9.66
C ASN A 57 -6.92 9.75 9.31
N ASN A 58 -6.54 9.68 8.03
CA ASN A 58 -5.45 8.85 7.54
C ASN A 58 -4.08 9.32 8.05
N GLU A 59 -3.88 10.61 8.35
CA GLU A 59 -2.63 11.12 8.92
C GLU A 59 -2.22 10.42 10.22
N TRP A 60 -3.20 9.95 11.00
CA TRP A 60 -2.92 9.17 12.21
C TRP A 60 -2.12 7.89 11.93
N LEU A 61 -2.30 7.28 10.75
CA LEU A 61 -1.58 6.08 10.32
C LEU A 61 -0.12 6.37 9.93
N TYR A 62 0.29 7.62 9.74
CA TYR A 62 1.69 7.94 9.41
C TYR A 62 2.63 7.51 10.54
N SER A 63 2.17 7.60 11.80
CA SER A 63 2.88 7.06 12.96
C SER A 63 2.98 5.52 13.02
N LYS A 64 2.43 4.83 12.01
CA LYS A 64 2.40 3.37 11.87
C LYS A 64 3.09 2.90 10.59
N HIS A 65 3.83 3.80 9.92
CA HIS A 65 4.46 3.53 8.64
C HIS A 65 5.37 2.30 8.70
N ASP A 66 6.36 2.32 9.60
CA ASP A 66 7.32 1.22 9.72
C ASP A 66 6.67 -0.09 10.17
N ASP A 67 5.72 -0.03 11.12
CA ASP A 67 4.96 -1.22 11.56
C ASP A 67 4.19 -1.86 10.39
N LEU A 68 3.53 -1.04 9.57
CA LEU A 68 2.81 -1.54 8.39
C LEU A 68 3.76 -2.15 7.36
N ILE A 69 4.96 -1.58 7.16
CA ILE A 69 5.98 -2.15 6.28
C ILE A 69 6.44 -3.50 6.83
N ASP A 70 6.85 -3.58 8.09
CA ASP A 70 7.35 -4.81 8.70
C ASP A 70 6.32 -5.94 8.61
N ARG A 71 5.04 -5.60 8.78
CA ARG A 71 3.92 -6.54 8.59
C ARG A 71 3.74 -6.95 7.15
N VAL A 72 3.85 -6.04 6.19
CA VAL A 72 3.77 -6.34 4.76
C VAL A 72 4.84 -7.34 4.34
N LEU A 73 6.07 -7.20 4.86
CA LEU A 73 7.18 -8.10 4.54
C LEU A 73 6.92 -9.54 4.98
N MET A 74 6.11 -9.74 6.02
CA MET A 74 5.83 -11.05 6.62
C MET A 74 4.44 -11.62 6.27
N GLU A 75 3.56 -10.84 5.64
CA GLU A 75 2.16 -11.20 5.42
C GLU A 75 1.98 -12.27 4.35
N LYS A 76 1.22 -13.31 4.68
CA LYS A 76 0.90 -14.44 3.79
C LYS A 76 -0.50 -14.33 3.20
N ASN A 77 -1.41 -13.65 3.88
CA ASN A 77 -2.77 -13.44 3.42
C ASN A 77 -2.80 -12.30 2.37
N MET A 78 -3.07 -12.67 1.11
CA MET A 78 -3.10 -11.73 -0.01
C MET A 78 -4.13 -10.60 0.14
N THR A 79 -5.22 -10.83 0.87
CA THR A 79 -6.22 -9.78 1.13
C THR A 79 -5.67 -8.74 2.10
N LYS A 80 -5.12 -9.17 3.24
CA LYS A 80 -4.50 -8.27 4.22
C LYS A 80 -3.31 -7.54 3.63
N LEU A 81 -2.45 -8.25 2.89
CA LEU A 81 -1.33 -7.66 2.16
C LEU A 81 -1.78 -6.54 1.23
N ARG A 82 -2.79 -6.79 0.38
CA ARG A 82 -3.34 -5.77 -0.52
C ARG A 82 -3.87 -4.55 0.25
N LEU A 83 -4.58 -4.78 1.36
CA LEU A 83 -5.12 -3.69 2.18
C LEU A 83 -3.99 -2.85 2.80
N MET A 84 -2.99 -3.47 3.42
CA MET A 84 -1.84 -2.76 4.01
C MET A 84 -1.04 -1.97 2.98
N LEU A 85 -0.76 -2.55 1.80
CA LEU A 85 -0.14 -1.83 0.69
C LEU A 85 -0.99 -0.62 0.22
N SER A 86 -2.32 -0.74 0.27
CA SER A 86 -3.22 0.36 -0.07
C SER A 86 -3.20 1.47 0.98
N LEU A 87 -3.02 1.12 2.26
CA LEU A 87 -2.81 2.08 3.34
C LEU A 87 -1.48 2.81 3.17
N LEU A 88 -0.38 2.08 2.95
CA LEU A 88 0.95 2.64 2.74
C LEU A 88 0.99 3.60 1.54
N LEU A 89 0.27 3.30 0.45
CA LEU A 89 0.23 4.17 -0.73
C LEU A 89 -0.42 5.54 -0.44
N ARG A 90 -1.17 5.65 0.66
CA ARG A 90 -1.77 6.91 1.13
C ARG A 90 -0.93 7.63 2.18
N GLN A 91 0.30 7.17 2.44
CA GLN A 91 1.23 7.79 3.38
C GLN A 91 2.36 8.52 2.64
N PRO A 92 2.98 9.53 3.26
CA PRO A 92 4.16 10.16 2.69
C PRO A 92 5.34 9.18 2.66
N PHE A 93 6.16 9.31 1.62
CA PHE A 93 7.51 8.76 1.54
C PHE A 93 8.44 9.95 1.35
N GLU A 94 9.38 10.12 2.28
CA GLU A 94 10.31 11.23 2.35
C GLU A 94 11.68 10.81 1.81
N GLU A 95 12.45 11.76 1.27
CA GLU A 95 13.74 11.47 0.62
C GLU A 95 14.75 10.91 1.63
N GLU A 96 14.71 11.45 2.85
CA GLU A 96 15.62 11.16 3.95
C GLU A 96 15.41 9.77 4.58
N TYR A 97 14.26 9.14 4.32
CA TYR A 97 13.83 7.90 4.96
C TYR A 97 13.62 6.78 3.93
N LEU A 98 14.73 6.16 3.53
CA LEU A 98 14.75 5.04 2.61
C LEU A 98 14.59 3.70 3.35
N ARG A 99 13.57 2.93 3.00
CA ARG A 99 13.35 1.54 3.47
C ARG A 99 13.76 0.55 2.38
N SER A 100 15.05 0.21 2.31
CA SER A 100 15.59 -0.64 1.24
C SER A 100 14.93 -2.03 1.18
N ASP A 101 14.66 -2.62 2.34
CA ASP A 101 13.93 -3.89 2.48
C ASP A 101 12.55 -3.85 1.81
N PHE A 102 11.85 -2.72 1.95
CA PHE A 102 10.54 -2.52 1.35
C PHE A 102 10.60 -2.20 -0.14
N ILE A 103 11.64 -1.48 -0.59
CA ILE A 103 11.93 -1.29 -2.02
C ILE A 103 12.17 -2.64 -2.69
N ASP A 104 13.06 -3.46 -2.12
CA ASP A 104 13.39 -4.79 -2.62
C ASP A 104 12.14 -5.68 -2.71
N PHE A 105 11.32 -5.66 -1.64
CA PHE A 105 10.04 -6.35 -1.64
C PHE A 105 9.15 -5.87 -2.80
N CYS A 106 8.94 -4.56 -2.93
CA CYS A 106 8.06 -4.00 -3.95
C CYS A 106 8.56 -4.38 -5.35
N VAL A 107 9.83 -4.13 -5.65
CA VAL A 107 10.44 -4.43 -6.96
C VAL A 107 10.32 -5.92 -7.29
N ALA A 108 10.64 -6.80 -6.34
CA ALA A 108 10.51 -8.25 -6.54
C ALA A 108 9.07 -8.69 -6.82
N LYS A 109 8.06 -8.03 -6.22
CA LYS A 109 6.65 -8.37 -6.45
C LYS A 109 6.10 -7.83 -7.78
N ILE A 110 6.73 -6.85 -8.41
CA ILE A 110 6.25 -6.31 -9.70
C ILE A 110 6.19 -7.42 -10.77
N THR A 111 7.21 -8.26 -10.85
CA THR A 111 7.35 -9.34 -11.85
C THR A 111 6.89 -10.72 -11.34
N ALA A 112 6.45 -10.81 -10.07
CA ALA A 112 6.01 -12.07 -9.49
C ALA A 112 4.61 -12.47 -9.97
N CYS A 113 4.52 -13.30 -11.01
CA CYS A 113 3.25 -13.75 -11.60
C CYS A 113 2.35 -14.55 -10.63
N SER A 114 2.91 -15.08 -9.54
CA SER A 114 2.16 -15.72 -8.46
C SER A 114 1.34 -14.75 -7.61
N TYR A 115 1.58 -13.44 -7.71
CA TYR A 115 0.86 -12.42 -6.96
C TYR A 115 -0.32 -11.84 -7.77
N PRO A 116 -1.46 -11.54 -7.11
CA PRO A 116 -2.57 -10.87 -7.76
C PRO A 116 -2.17 -9.56 -8.45
N TYR A 117 -2.74 -9.27 -9.61
CA TYR A 117 -2.47 -8.05 -10.38
C TYR A 117 -2.63 -6.76 -9.57
N ALA A 118 -3.60 -6.71 -8.64
CA ALA A 118 -3.80 -5.56 -7.76
C ALA A 118 -2.61 -5.33 -6.82
N ILE A 119 -1.99 -6.39 -6.29
CA ILE A 119 -0.80 -6.29 -5.44
C ILE A 119 0.39 -5.85 -6.27
N ARG A 120 0.62 -6.48 -7.42
CA ARG A 120 1.69 -6.09 -8.37
C ARG A 120 1.58 -4.61 -8.75
N ALA A 121 0.36 -4.13 -9.00
CA ALA A 121 0.09 -2.72 -9.30
C ALA A 121 0.34 -1.77 -8.11
N LEU A 122 0.03 -2.18 -6.88
CA LEU A 122 0.36 -1.41 -5.69
C LEU A 122 1.88 -1.34 -5.48
N CYS A 123 2.58 -2.46 -5.62
CA CYS A 123 4.05 -2.51 -5.52
C CYS A 123 4.73 -1.61 -6.55
N MET A 124 4.25 -1.56 -7.81
CA MET A 124 4.76 -0.60 -8.81
C MET A 124 4.63 0.86 -8.35
N LYS A 125 3.49 1.21 -7.75
CA LYS A 125 3.25 2.58 -7.26
C LYS A 125 4.11 2.90 -6.05
N LEU A 126 4.20 1.99 -5.09
CA LEU A 126 4.97 2.15 -3.86
C LEU A 126 6.48 2.17 -4.13
N ALA A 127 6.98 1.36 -5.06
CA ALA A 127 8.36 1.43 -5.53
C ALA A 127 8.66 2.83 -6.10
N TYR A 128 7.79 3.36 -6.97
CA TYR A 128 7.97 4.71 -7.49
C TYR A 128 7.97 5.78 -6.39
N GLU A 129 7.03 5.73 -5.44
CA GLU A 129 6.94 6.77 -4.40
C GLU A 129 8.20 6.82 -3.51
N GLN A 130 8.89 5.69 -3.32
CA GLN A 130 10.17 5.61 -2.61
C GLN A 130 11.36 6.01 -3.48
N MET A 131 11.41 5.55 -4.74
CA MET A 131 12.58 5.67 -5.61
C MET A 131 12.63 7.00 -6.36
N LYS A 132 11.55 7.79 -6.40
CA LYS A 132 11.43 9.02 -7.22
C LYS A 132 12.47 10.11 -6.97
N TYR A 133 13.18 10.06 -5.85
CA TYR A 133 14.21 11.01 -5.45
C TYR A 133 15.60 10.67 -6.03
N TYR A 134 15.78 9.46 -6.54
CA TYR A 134 17.09 8.89 -6.87
C TYR A 134 17.12 8.42 -8.35
N PRO A 135 17.90 9.05 -9.24
CA PRO A 135 17.96 8.68 -10.67
C PRO A 135 18.33 7.22 -10.93
N GLU A 136 19.26 6.68 -10.15
CA GLU A 136 19.74 5.30 -10.22
C GLU A 136 18.61 4.32 -9.87
N LEU A 137 17.89 4.56 -8.78
CA LEU A 137 16.75 3.74 -8.37
C LEU A 137 15.61 3.85 -9.39
N LEU A 138 15.34 5.03 -9.94
CA LEU A 138 14.37 5.19 -11.02
C LEU A 138 14.74 4.38 -12.28
N SER A 139 16.04 4.25 -12.56
CA SER A 139 16.54 3.46 -13.68
C SER A 139 16.35 1.97 -13.43
N GLU A 140 16.61 1.49 -12.20
CA GLU A 140 16.31 0.12 -11.79
C GLU A 140 14.82 -0.22 -11.87
N LEU A 141 13.96 0.66 -11.36
CA LEU A 141 12.51 0.49 -11.45
C LEU A 141 12.04 0.42 -12.90
N LYS A 142 12.60 1.27 -13.77
CA LYS A 142 12.28 1.24 -15.20
C LYS A 142 12.64 -0.11 -15.81
N THR A 143 13.83 -0.64 -15.53
CA THR A 143 14.24 -1.97 -16.01
C THR A 143 13.28 -3.07 -15.55
N ALA A 144 12.87 -3.06 -14.27
CA ALA A 144 11.89 -4.02 -13.76
C ALA A 144 10.53 -3.92 -14.47
N LEU A 145 10.09 -2.72 -14.84
CA LEU A 145 8.85 -2.50 -15.59
C LEU A 145 8.96 -2.91 -17.06
N ASP A 146 10.13 -2.75 -17.68
CA ASP A 146 10.39 -3.15 -19.06
C ASP A 146 10.36 -4.69 -19.20
N MET A 147 10.77 -5.44 -18.17
CA MET A 147 10.63 -6.90 -18.13
C MET A 147 9.17 -7.39 -18.23
N LEU A 148 8.19 -6.57 -17.81
CA LEU A 148 6.77 -6.92 -17.89
C LEU A 148 6.25 -7.00 -19.35
N GLU A 149 7.00 -6.50 -20.34
CA GLU A 149 6.59 -6.59 -21.76
C GLU A 149 6.58 -8.02 -22.29
N GLN A 150 7.22 -8.93 -21.56
CA GLN A 150 7.30 -10.34 -21.90
C GLN A 150 6.04 -11.13 -21.51
N GLU A 151 5.11 -10.54 -20.75
CA GLU A 151 3.87 -11.19 -20.31
C GLU A 151 2.60 -10.46 -20.81
N VAL A 152 1.48 -11.19 -20.90
CA VAL A 152 0.16 -10.60 -21.20
C VAL A 152 -0.38 -9.93 -19.94
N LEU A 153 -0.35 -8.60 -19.91
CA LEU A 153 -0.81 -7.80 -18.78
C LEU A 153 -2.33 -7.68 -18.75
N SER A 154 -2.92 -7.75 -17.54
CA SER A 154 -4.30 -7.31 -17.35
C SER A 154 -4.46 -5.82 -17.65
N PRO A 155 -5.66 -5.34 -18.06
CA PRO A 155 -5.87 -3.92 -18.34
C PRO A 155 -5.51 -3.00 -17.17
N GLY A 156 -5.78 -3.44 -15.93
CA GLY A 156 -5.42 -2.71 -14.72
C GLY A 156 -3.91 -2.62 -14.50
N LEU A 157 -3.19 -3.73 -14.69
CA LEU A 157 -1.73 -3.76 -14.54
C LEU A 157 -1.04 -2.94 -15.64
N ALA A 158 -1.48 -3.07 -16.89
CA ALA A 158 -1.00 -2.27 -18.01
C ALA A 158 -1.22 -0.76 -17.78
N SER A 159 -2.40 -0.38 -17.27
CA SER A 159 -2.68 1.01 -16.91
C SER A 159 -1.73 1.53 -15.83
N ALA A 160 -1.50 0.76 -14.76
CA ALA A 160 -0.57 1.11 -13.71
C ALA A 160 0.86 1.27 -14.24
N LYS A 161 1.36 0.32 -15.03
CA LYS A 161 2.68 0.41 -15.69
C LYS A 161 2.81 1.70 -16.49
N ARG A 162 1.84 2.01 -17.38
CA ARG A 162 1.89 3.24 -18.20
C ARG A 162 1.93 4.51 -17.35
N GLN A 163 1.14 4.57 -16.27
CA GLN A 163 1.13 5.73 -15.38
C GLN A 163 2.48 5.90 -14.66
N ILE A 164 3.06 4.81 -14.16
CA ILE A 164 4.36 4.85 -13.49
C ILE A 164 5.49 5.18 -14.47
N MET A 165 5.56 4.56 -15.65
CA MET A 165 6.54 4.90 -16.69
C MET A 165 6.49 6.39 -17.07
N LYS A 166 5.29 6.97 -17.16
CA LYS A 166 5.12 8.41 -17.40
C LYS A 166 5.66 9.26 -16.24
N LYS A 167 5.45 8.83 -14.99
CA LYS A 167 6.00 9.50 -13.81
C LYS A 167 7.55 9.40 -13.78
N ILE A 168 8.12 8.22 -14.01
CA ILE A 168 9.58 7.99 -14.10
C ILE A 168 10.21 8.92 -15.14
N LYS A 169 9.68 8.96 -16.36
CA LYS A 169 10.19 9.84 -17.43
C LYS A 169 10.20 11.31 -17.02
N ARG A 170 9.17 11.76 -16.30
CA ARG A 170 9.08 13.14 -15.80
C ARG A 170 10.11 13.41 -14.71
N SER A 171 10.32 12.49 -13.78
CA SER A 171 11.31 12.63 -12.71
C SER A 171 12.73 12.62 -13.25
N LEU A 172 13.09 11.67 -14.12
CA LEU A 172 14.41 11.62 -14.78
C LEU A 172 14.73 12.90 -15.57
N GLY A 173 13.74 13.47 -16.25
CA GLY A 173 13.91 14.75 -16.96
C GLY A 173 14.16 15.97 -16.05
N LYS A 174 13.94 15.86 -14.72
CA LYS A 174 14.28 16.90 -13.76
C LYS A 174 15.74 16.81 -13.31
N PHE A 175 16.33 15.62 -13.28
CA PHE A 175 17.73 15.42 -12.87
C PHE A 175 18.74 15.76 -13.97
N GLY A 176 18.31 15.70 -15.25
CA GLY A 176 19.14 16.06 -16.41
C GLY A 176 19.15 17.55 -16.75
N LYS A 177 18.63 18.42 -15.88
CA LYS A 177 18.70 19.88 -15.97
C LYS A 177 19.64 20.41 -14.92
#